data_AF-A0A3L7U9J1-F1
#
_entry.id   AF-A0A3L7U9J1-F1
#
_cell.length_a   1.000
_cell.length_b   1.000
_cell.length_c   1.000
_cell.angle_alpha   90.00
_cell.angle_beta   90.00
_cell.angle_gamma   90.00
#
_symmetry.space_group_name_H-M   'P 1'
#
loop_
_entity.id
_entity.type
_entity.pdbx_description
1 polymer ?
#
loop_
_entity_poly.entity_id
_entity_poly.type
_entity_poly.pdbx_seq_one_letter_code
_entity_poly.pdbx_strand_id
1 'polypeptide(L)' 'MDDALVFLCASLLPMTLDDADEQHRLPLHHRDPFDRLLAAQAKTNGLIVVSADQAFDLYGVPRIW' A
#
# COMPACT_ATOMS: atom_id res chain seq x y z
N MET A 1 19.44 -8.88 -5.89
CA MET A 1 18.27 -8.03 -5.60
C MET A 1 17.52 -7.72 -6.89
N ASP A 2 18.24 -7.42 -7.97
CA ASP A 2 17.65 -7.14 -9.29
C ASP A 2 16.95 -8.34 -9.94
N ASP A 3 17.47 -9.56 -9.76
CA ASP A 3 16.90 -10.78 -10.38
C ASP A 3 15.43 -11.03 -10.01
N ALA A 4 15.05 -10.75 -8.75
CA ALA A 4 13.67 -10.94 -8.28
C ALA A 4 12.71 -9.91 -8.87
N LEU A 5 13.14 -8.66 -9.00
CA LEU A 5 12.32 -7.60 -9.61
C LEU A 5 12.12 -7.85 -11.10
N VAL A 6 13.17 -8.29 -11.81
CA VAL A 6 13.09 -8.68 -13.23
C VAL A 6 12.17 -9.88 -13.40
N PHE A 7 12.33 -10.93 -12.57
CA PHE A 7 11.48 -12.12 -12.62
C PHE A 7 9.99 -11.78 -12.42
N LEU A 8 9.68 -10.88 -11.48
CA LEU A 8 8.31 -10.43 -11.21
C LEU A 8 7.82 -9.35 -12.18
N CYS A 9 8.69 -8.82 -13.03
CA CYS A 9 8.41 -7.61 -13.82
C CYS A 9 7.86 -6.46 -12.95
N ALA A 10 8.43 -6.31 -11.75
CA ALA A 10 8.03 -5.31 -10.78
C ALA A 10 9.00 -4.12 -10.80
N SER A 11 8.50 -2.96 -10.35
CA SER A 11 9.32 -1.78 -10.09
C SER A 11 9.19 -1.37 -8.62
N LEU A 12 10.24 -0.77 -8.08
CA LEU A 12 10.19 -0.20 -6.73
C LEU A 12 9.37 1.08 -6.76
N LEU A 13 8.48 1.24 -5.77
CA LEU A 13 7.71 2.46 -5.56
C LEU A 13 8.26 3.20 -4.33
N PRO A 14 9.00 4.31 -4.52
CA PRO A 14 9.48 5.12 -3.40
C PRO A 14 8.32 5.71 -2.60
N MET A 15 8.51 5.81 -1.29
CA MET A 15 7.57 6.51 -0.42
C MET A 15 7.81 8.01 -0.50
N THR A 16 6.72 8.78 -0.45
CA THR A 16 6.71 10.24 -0.52
C THR A 16 6.14 10.85 0.75
N LEU A 17 6.25 12.17 0.90
CA LEU A 17 5.59 12.88 2.00
C LEU A 17 4.06 12.84 1.87
N ASP A 18 3.53 12.79 0.65
CA ASP A 18 2.08 12.67 0.42
C ASP A 18 1.55 11.33 0.94
N ASP A 19 2.32 10.25 0.82
CA ASP A 19 1.97 8.94 1.40
C ASP A 19 1.95 8.99 2.93
N ALA A 20 2.90 9.71 3.55
CA ALA A 20 2.95 9.88 4.99
C ALA A 20 1.79 10.74 5.51
N ASP A 21 1.44 11.82 4.80
CA ASP A 21 0.30 12.67 5.11
C ASP A 21 -1.03 11.91 4.98
N GLU A 22 -1.16 11.07 3.95
CA GLU A 22 -2.33 10.21 3.79
C GLU A 22 -2.40 9.16 4.91
N GLN A 23 -1.27 8.52 5.27
CA GLN A 23 -1.20 7.56 6.38
C GLN A 23 -1.66 8.20 7.70
N HIS A 24 -1.27 9.45 7.96
CA HIS A 24 -1.68 10.19 9.16
C HIS A 24 -3.21 10.36 9.25
N ARG A 25 -3.88 10.52 8.11
CA ARG A 25 -5.35 10.69 8.03
C ARG A 25 -6.12 9.38 8.10
N LEU A 26 -5.47 8.24 7.86
CA LEU A 26 -6.14 6.94 7.89
C LEU A 26 -6.65 6.60 9.29
N PRO A 27 -7.90 6.11 9.44
CA PRO A 27 -8.40 5.59 10.70
C PRO A 27 -7.53 4.42 11.20
N LEU A 28 -7.58 4.13 12.50
CA LEU A 28 -6.78 3.05 13.08
C LEU A 28 -7.51 1.70 12.97
N HIS A 29 -7.46 1.08 11.77
CA HIS A 29 -8.00 -0.27 11.54
C HIS A 29 -6.91 -1.36 11.59
N HIS A 30 -5.69 -1.03 11.17
CA HIS A 30 -4.49 -1.85 11.34
C HIS A 30 -3.64 -1.35 12.49
N ARG A 31 -3.02 -2.28 13.21
CA ARG A 31 -2.00 -1.96 14.22
C ARG A 31 -0.60 -1.85 13.61
N ASP A 32 -0.38 -2.47 12.46
CA ASP A 32 0.91 -2.38 11.77
C ASP A 32 1.03 -1.03 11.04
N PRO A 33 2.03 -0.20 11.39
CA PRO A 33 2.26 1.07 10.70
C PRO A 33 2.63 0.89 9.21
N PHE A 34 3.25 -0.22 8.82
CA PHE A 34 3.64 -0.46 7.42
C PHE A 34 2.44 -0.85 6.55
N ASP A 35 1.50 -1.65 7.04
CA ASP A 35 0.25 -1.93 6.30
C ASP A 35 -0.56 -0.65 6.07
N ARG A 36 -0.59 0.22 7.09
CA ARG A 36 -1.23 1.55 6.96
C ARG A 36 -0.53 2.39 5.91
N LEU A 37 0.80 2.34 5.84
CA LEU A 37 1.56 3.07 4.84
C LEU A 37 1.35 2.49 3.43
N LEU A 38 1.26 1.17 3.28
CA LEU A 38 0.91 0.53 2.00
C LEU A 38 -0.49 0.95 1.52
N ALA A 39 -1.47 0.98 2.43
CA ALA A 39 -2.81 1.45 2.12
C ALA A 39 -2.78 2.93 1.69
N ALA A 40 -2.05 3.78 2.42
CA ALA A 40 -1.90 5.19 2.10
C ALA A 40 -1.24 5.40 0.73
N GLN A 41 -0.14 4.71 0.46
CA GLN A 41 0.59 4.78 -0.81
C GLN A 41 -0.28 4.32 -1.99
N ALA A 42 -1.09 3.28 -1.79
CA ALA A 42 -2.05 2.85 -2.80
C ALA A 42 -3.14 3.92 -3.06
N LYS A 43 -3.63 4.61 -2.03
CA LYS A 43 -4.60 5.71 -2.20
C LYS A 43 -3.98 6.90 -2.93
N THR A 44 -2.83 7.37 -2.48
CA THR A 44 -2.12 8.52 -3.06
C THR A 44 -1.81 8.31 -4.54
N ASN A 45 -1.43 7.09 -4.92
CA ASN A 45 -1.00 6.77 -6.28
C ASN A 45 -2.12 6.13 -7.14
N GLY A 46 -3.34 5.97 -6.61
CA GLY A 46 -4.46 5.36 -7.34
C GLY A 46 -4.22 3.90 -7.74
N LEU A 47 -3.54 3.13 -6.89
CA LEU A 47 -3.12 1.75 -7.15
C LEU A 47 -4.08 0.73 -6.53
N ILE A 48 -3.96 -0.51 -7.02
CA ILE A 48 -4.66 -1.68 -6.49
C ILE A 48 -3.69 -2.45 -5.58
N VAL A 49 -4.14 -2.84 -4.39
CA VAL A 49 -3.38 -3.70 -3.49
C VAL A 49 -3.64 -5.17 -3.82
N VAL A 50 -2.59 -5.95 -4.07
CA VAL A 50 -2.68 -7.41 -4.16
C VAL A 50 -2.36 -8.00 -2.79
N SER A 51 -3.37 -8.47 -2.08
CA SER A 51 -3.19 -9.00 -0.72
C SER A 51 -4.36 -9.89 -0.29
N ALA A 52 -4.06 -10.95 0.47
CA ALA A 52 -5.06 -11.79 1.14
C ALA A 52 -5.78 -11.06 2.28
N ASP A 53 -5.18 -9.98 2.78
CA ASP A 53 -5.66 -9.28 3.97
C ASP A 53 -6.84 -8.37 3.62
N GLN A 54 -8.01 -8.75 4.13
CA GLN A 54 -9.25 -8.02 3.92
C GLN A 54 -9.30 -6.69 4.68
N ALA A 55 -8.42 -6.45 5.67
CA ALA A 55 -8.44 -5.21 6.42
C ALA A 55 -8.00 -3.99 5.59
N PHE A 56 -7.38 -4.19 4.42
CA PHE A 56 -7.21 -3.13 3.42
C PHE A 56 -8.54 -2.61 2.87
N ASP A 57 -9.59 -3.43 2.80
CA ASP A 57 -10.90 -3.03 2.27
C ASP A 57 -11.53 -1.91 3.16
N LEU A 58 -11.16 -1.87 4.45
CA LEU A 58 -11.58 -0.83 5.40
C LEU A 58 -10.98 0.56 5.10
N TYR A 59 -9.90 0.63 4.32
CA TYR A 59 -9.30 1.89 3.89
C TYR A 59 -9.85 2.43 2.57
N GLY A 60 -10.75 1.68 1.93
CA GLY A 60 -11.34 2.02 0.64
C GLY A 60 -10.35 1.93 -0.54
N VAL A 61 -9.26 1.19 -0.39
CA VAL A 61 -8.37 0.86 -1.50
C VAL A 61 -8.93 -0.33 -2.29
N PRO A 62 -8.86 -0.31 -3.64
CA PRO A 62 -9.18 -1.50 -4.41
C PRO A 62 -8.20 -2.63 -4.08
N ARG A 63 -8.71 -3.82 -3.79
CA ARG A 63 -7.90 -5.01 -3.49
C ARG A 63 -8.26 -6.17 -4.43
N ILE A 64 -7.25 -6.93 -4.86
CA ILE A 64 -7.42 -8.18 -5.63
C ILE A 64 -6.75 -9.33 -4.87
N TRP A 65 -7.44 -10.48 -4.79
CA TRP A 65 -6.92 -11.75 -4.27
C TRP A 65 -7.71 -12.94 -4.81
#